data_AF-A0A7V9GTT4-F1
#
_entry.id   AF-A0A7V9GTT4-F1
#
_cell.length_a   1.000
_cell.length_b   1.000
_cell.length_c   1.000
_cell.angle_alpha   90.00
_cell.angle_beta   90.00
_cell.angle_gamma   90.00
#
_symmetry.space_group_name_H-M   'P 1'
#
loop_
_entity.id
_entity.type
_entity.pdbx_description
1 polymer ?
#
loop_
_entity_poly.entity_id
_entity_poly.type
_entity_poly.pdbx_seq_one_letter_code
_entity_poly.pdbx_strand_id
1 'polypeptide(L)'
;MDETFDWVGARVDDVYGGRLGKVEAVYADVQDGSAQWLLVNTRRFETRHVLIPVTDAVQGGGHVWVPYERDVVKSAPEITAATPLSRRRELALCEHYRLDARIQALQARSDRGASAAPAGAIPDFAHG
;
A
#
# COMPACT_ATOMS: atom_id res chain seq x y z
N MET A 1 -18.88 -0.99 -5.99
CA MET A 1 -18.10 -0.56 -4.81
C MET A 1 -16.90 -1.48 -4.73
N ASP A 2 -15.70 -0.96 -5.01
CA ASP A 2 -14.46 -1.73 -4.98
C ASP A 2 -14.20 -2.21 -3.53
N GLU A 3 -14.11 -3.52 -3.33
CA GLU A 3 -14.08 -4.16 -2.00
C GLU A 3 -12.86 -3.76 -1.15
N THR A 4 -11.86 -3.11 -1.74
CA THR A 4 -10.62 -2.74 -1.06
C THR A 4 -10.77 -1.55 -0.10
N PHE A 5 -11.79 -0.72 -0.26
CA PHE A 5 -12.05 0.41 0.66
C PHE A 5 -12.46 -0.05 2.06
N ASP A 6 -12.96 -1.28 2.23
CA ASP A 6 -13.35 -1.85 3.52
C ASP A 6 -12.14 -2.17 4.42
N TRP A 7 -10.93 -2.16 3.88
CA TRP A 7 -9.75 -2.62 4.60
C TRP A 7 -9.26 -1.55 5.59
N VAL A 8 -9.68 -0.29 5.44
CA VAL A 8 -9.29 0.81 6.34
C VAL A 8 -9.77 0.53 7.76
N GLY A 9 -8.84 0.56 8.72
CA GLY A 9 -9.08 0.22 10.11
C GLY A 9 -8.86 -1.26 10.45
N ALA A 10 -8.75 -2.13 9.45
CA ALA A 10 -8.45 -3.55 9.65
C ALA A 10 -7.07 -3.72 10.30
N ARG A 11 -6.96 -4.77 11.12
CA ARG A 11 -5.67 -5.16 11.70
C ARG A 11 -4.83 -5.86 10.64
N VAL A 12 -3.56 -5.49 10.54
CA VAL A 12 -2.62 -6.17 9.62
C VAL A 12 -1.75 -7.14 10.40
N ASP A 13 -1.72 -8.40 9.95
CA ASP A 13 -0.93 -9.48 10.51
C ASP A 13 0.07 -10.01 9.45
N ASP A 14 1.27 -10.39 9.89
CA ASP A 14 2.32 -10.98 9.04
C ASP A 14 2.04 -12.44 8.68
N VAL A 15 2.93 -13.03 7.88
CA VAL A 15 2.85 -14.43 7.42
C VAL A 15 2.80 -15.46 8.57
N TYR A 16 3.25 -15.11 9.77
CA TYR A 16 3.19 -15.95 10.97
C TYR A 16 2.04 -15.58 11.92
N GLY A 17 1.15 -14.67 11.52
CA GLY A 17 0.05 -14.15 12.34
C GLY A 17 0.47 -13.11 13.38
N GLY A 18 1.70 -12.58 13.28
CA GLY A 18 2.19 -11.52 14.14
C GLY A 18 1.60 -10.16 13.78
N ARG A 19 1.19 -9.37 14.79
CA ARG A 19 0.62 -8.04 14.53
C ARG A 19 1.65 -7.10 13.94
N LEU A 20 1.36 -6.55 12.76
CA LEU A 20 2.12 -5.47 12.14
C LEU A 20 1.57 -4.10 12.50
N GLY A 21 0.25 -3.94 12.51
CA GLY A 21 -0.35 -2.62 12.67
C GLY A 21 -1.84 -2.58 12.37
N LYS A 22 -2.28 -1.44 11.84
CA LYS A 22 -3.61 -1.26 11.23
C LYS A 22 -3.48 -0.55 9.89
N VAL A 23 -4.38 -0.85 8.98
CA VAL A 23 -4.53 -0.11 7.72
C VAL A 23 -5.08 1.27 8.05
N GLU A 24 -4.39 2.32 7.64
CA GLU A 24 -4.86 3.71 7.77
C GLU A 24 -5.44 4.24 6.46
N ALA A 25 -4.90 3.80 5.32
CA ALA A 25 -5.38 4.17 4.00
C ALA A 25 -5.02 3.11 2.98
N VAL A 26 -5.75 3.08 1.87
CA VAL A 26 -5.40 2.32 0.67
C VAL A 26 -4.87 3.30 -0.36
N TYR A 27 -3.75 2.95 -0.97
CA TYR A 27 -3.13 3.68 -2.06
C TYR A 27 -3.41 2.95 -3.36
N ALA A 28 -4.07 3.64 -4.27
CA ALA A 28 -4.48 3.15 -5.56
C ALA A 28 -3.61 3.73 -6.66
N ASP A 29 -3.52 2.99 -7.76
CA ASP A 29 -2.93 3.46 -9.01
C ASP A 29 -3.71 4.67 -9.53
N VAL A 30 -3.04 5.76 -9.88
CA VAL A 30 -3.74 6.96 -10.36
C VAL A 30 -4.35 6.83 -11.75
N GLN A 31 -3.95 5.83 -12.54
CA GLN A 31 -4.45 5.61 -13.91
C GLN A 31 -5.72 4.78 -13.94
N ASP A 32 -5.81 3.77 -13.09
CA ASP A 32 -6.87 2.74 -13.14
C ASP A 32 -7.66 2.61 -11.84
N GLY A 33 -7.20 3.22 -10.74
CA GLY A 33 -7.87 3.14 -9.44
C GLY A 33 -7.65 1.81 -8.70
N SER A 34 -7.04 0.81 -9.35
CA SER A 34 -6.65 -0.45 -8.71
C SER A 34 -5.80 -0.24 -7.47
N ALA A 35 -6.21 -0.81 -6.33
CA ALA A 35 -5.43 -0.79 -5.10
C ALA A 35 -4.06 -1.44 -5.34
N GLN A 36 -3.00 -0.79 -4.87
CA GLN A 36 -1.63 -1.28 -5.01
C GLN A 36 -0.96 -1.45 -3.64
N TRP A 37 -1.32 -0.60 -2.69
CA TRP A 37 -0.64 -0.55 -1.40
C TRP A 37 -1.58 -0.27 -0.24
N LEU A 38 -1.24 -0.83 0.92
CA LEU A 38 -1.84 -0.56 2.22
C LEU A 38 -0.91 0.32 3.02
N LEU A 39 -1.39 1.49 3.42
CA LEU A 39 -0.69 2.32 4.38
C LEU A 39 -0.89 1.72 5.77
N VAL A 40 0.18 1.22 6.37
CA VAL A 40 0.14 0.59 7.67
C VAL A 40 0.95 1.39 8.67
N ASN A 41 0.30 1.73 9.78
CA ASN A 41 0.97 2.31 10.93
C ASN A 41 1.53 1.18 11.82
N THR A 42 2.85 1.08 11.89
CA THR A 42 3.56 -0.06 12.51
C THR A 42 3.91 0.13 13.98
N ARG A 43 3.70 1.32 14.56
CA ARG A 43 4.16 1.65 15.92
C ARG A 43 3.16 2.54 16.65
N ARG A 44 2.95 2.28 17.94
CA ARG A 44 2.11 3.11 18.84
C ARG A 44 2.79 4.39 19.34
N PHE A 45 4.11 4.54 19.15
CA PHE A 45 4.90 5.65 19.72
C PHE A 45 5.76 6.40 18.70
N GLU A 46 5.86 5.88 17.47
CA GLU A 46 6.61 6.50 16.37
C GLU A 46 5.67 6.55 15.18
N THR A 47 5.56 7.70 14.52
CA THR A 47 4.68 7.92 13.34
C THR A 47 5.28 7.31 12.08
N ARG A 48 5.74 6.06 12.17
CA ARG A 48 6.36 5.35 11.07
C ARG A 48 5.30 4.63 10.24
N HIS A 49 5.04 5.22 9.09
CA HIS A 49 4.13 4.67 8.10
C HIS A 49 4.92 3.92 7.04
N VAL A 50 4.45 2.73 6.73
CA VAL A 50 4.99 1.90 5.65
C VAL A 50 3.89 1.55 4.68
N LEU A 51 4.28 1.29 3.44
CA LEU A 51 3.39 0.70 2.46
C LEU A 51 3.69 -0.78 2.36
N ILE A 52 2.63 -1.58 2.37
CA ILE A 52 2.66 -3.01 2.15
C ILE A 52 1.85 -3.29 0.89
N PRO A 53 2.36 -4.05 -0.08
CA PRO A 53 1.59 -4.30 -1.29
C PRO A 53 0.34 -5.11 -0.98
N VAL A 54 -0.74 -4.82 -1.71
CA VAL A 54 -1.99 -5.60 -1.62
C VAL A 54 -1.87 -6.95 -2.32
N THR A 55 -0.81 -7.13 -3.12
CA THR A 55 -0.55 -8.38 -3.85
C THR A 55 -0.48 -9.53 -2.86
N ASP A 56 -1.32 -10.55 -3.10
CA ASP A 56 -1.45 -11.74 -2.25
C ASP A 56 -1.88 -11.45 -0.79
N ALA A 57 -2.36 -10.24 -0.49
CA ALA A 57 -2.98 -9.91 0.78
C ALA A 57 -4.40 -10.48 0.84
N VAL A 58 -4.76 -11.07 1.97
CA VAL A 58 -6.07 -11.67 2.20
C VAL A 58 -6.78 -10.92 3.32
N GLN A 59 -8.02 -10.48 3.09
CA GLN A 59 -8.86 -9.85 4.12
C GLN A 59 -9.92 -10.83 4.65
N GLY A 60 -10.21 -10.77 5.94
CA GLY A 60 -11.33 -11.47 6.55
C GLY A 60 -11.56 -11.08 8.00
N GLY A 61 -12.82 -10.90 8.40
CA GLY A 61 -13.20 -10.69 9.80
C GLY A 61 -12.57 -9.45 10.46
N GLY A 62 -12.28 -8.39 9.70
CA GLY A 62 -11.59 -7.18 10.21
C GLY A 62 -10.06 -7.31 10.31
N HIS A 63 -9.49 -8.37 9.73
CA HIS A 63 -8.06 -8.60 9.62
C HIS A 63 -7.61 -8.64 8.16
N VAL A 64 -6.36 -8.28 7.93
CA VAL A 64 -5.64 -8.43 6.66
C VAL A 64 -4.35 -9.19 6.95
N TRP A 65 -4.16 -10.31 6.26
CA TRP A 65 -2.92 -11.09 6.29
C TRP A 65 -2.09 -10.78 5.06
N VAL A 66 -0.80 -10.55 5.27
CA VAL A 66 0.14 -10.26 4.19
C VAL A 66 1.24 -11.32 4.15
N PRO A 67 1.72 -11.71 2.96
CA PRO A 67 2.75 -12.75 2.81
C PRO A 67 4.17 -12.22 3.07
N TYR A 68 4.31 -11.27 4.01
CA TYR A 68 5.58 -10.65 4.34
C TYR A 68 5.87 -10.78 5.82
N GLU A 69 7.14 -11.05 6.13
CA GLU A 69 7.61 -11.05 7.51
C GLU A 69 7.67 -9.62 8.04
N ARG A 70 7.49 -9.46 9.35
CA ARG A 70 7.55 -8.17 10.03
C ARG A 70 8.83 -7.39 9.77
N ASP A 71 9.95 -8.07 9.69
CA ASP A 71 11.25 -7.44 9.47
C ASP A 71 11.37 -6.88 8.04
N VAL A 72 10.83 -7.58 7.03
CA VAL A 72 10.71 -7.05 5.66
C VAL A 72 9.87 -5.77 5.66
N VAL A 73 8.71 -5.79 6.32
CA VAL A 73 7.81 -4.63 6.39
C VAL A 73 8.48 -3.45 7.12
N LYS A 74 9.21 -3.71 8.20
CA LYS A 74 9.94 -2.66 8.94
C LYS A 74 11.12 -2.09 8.17
N SER A 75 11.77 -2.87 7.32
CA SER A 75 12.86 -2.38 6.47
C SER A 75 12.38 -1.63 5.23
N ALA A 76 11.07 -1.59 4.96
CA ALA A 76 10.52 -0.88 3.82
C ALA A 76 10.80 0.64 3.90
N PRO A 77 10.97 1.32 2.75
CA PRO A 77 11.08 2.77 2.68
C PRO A 77 9.96 3.47 3.45
N GLU A 78 10.31 4.48 4.25
CA GLU A 78 9.35 5.31 4.95
C GLU A 78 8.61 6.24 3.99
N ILE A 79 7.33 6.46 4.26
CA ILE A 79 6.52 7.39 3.48
C ILE A 79 5.76 8.36 4.36
N THR A 80 5.45 9.52 3.80
CA THR A 80 4.59 10.51 4.45
C THR A 80 3.14 10.16 4.16
N ALA A 81 2.37 9.87 5.21
CA ALA A 81 0.95 9.56 5.11
C ALA A 81 0.19 10.66 4.34
N ALA A 82 -0.88 10.26 3.65
CA ALA A 82 -1.74 11.15 2.84
C ALA A 82 -1.04 11.91 1.70
N THR A 83 0.22 11.58 1.37
CA THR A 83 0.91 12.15 0.20
C THR A 83 0.92 11.17 -0.96
N PRO A 84 0.71 11.61 -2.22
CA PRO A 84 0.88 10.76 -3.39
C PRO A 84 2.31 10.24 -3.54
N LEU A 85 2.45 9.03 -4.07
CA LEU A 85 3.74 8.43 -4.42
C LEU A 85 4.18 8.92 -5.79
N SER A 86 5.41 9.42 -5.87
CA SER A 86 6.09 9.58 -7.15
C SER A 86 6.55 8.22 -7.67
N ARG A 87 6.63 8.07 -8.99
CA ARG A 87 7.14 6.86 -9.67
C ARG A 87 8.43 6.32 -9.06
N ARG A 88 9.41 7.20 -8.77
CA ARG A 88 10.69 6.80 -8.16
C ARG A 88 10.53 6.18 -6.77
N ARG A 89 9.62 6.70 -5.95
CA ARG A 89 9.33 6.15 -4.61
C ARG A 89 8.61 4.81 -4.72
N GLU A 90 7.65 4.71 -5.62
CA GLU A 90 6.94 3.45 -5.85
C GLU A 90 7.87 2.37 -6.38
N LEU A 91 8.79 2.71 -7.29
CA LEU A 91 9.83 1.77 -7.75
C LEU A 91 10.68 1.25 -6.59
N ALA A 92 11.15 2.11 -5.68
CA ALA A 92 11.93 1.67 -4.52
C ALA A 92 11.14 0.71 -3.60
N LEU A 93 9.83 0.93 -3.44
CA LEU A 93 8.95 0.00 -2.73
C LEU A 93 8.80 -1.33 -3.49
N CYS A 94 8.61 -1.26 -4.82
CA CYS A 94 8.50 -2.46 -5.65
C CYS A 94 9.78 -3.29 -5.63
N GLU A 95 10.95 -2.65 -5.68
CA GLU A 95 12.25 -3.33 -5.58
C GLU A 95 12.42 -3.99 -4.21
N HIS A 96 12.01 -3.32 -3.14
CA HIS A 96 12.04 -3.86 -1.78
C HIS A 96 11.18 -5.13 -1.63
N TYR A 97 9.95 -5.11 -2.16
CA TYR A 97 9.03 -6.25 -2.10
C TYR A 97 9.12 -7.22 -3.28
N ARG A 98 10.06 -6.99 -4.22
CA ARG A 98 10.26 -7.76 -5.46
C ARG A 98 8.99 -7.91 -6.32
N LEU A 99 8.32 -6.79 -6.58
CA LEU A 99 7.10 -6.73 -7.40
C LEU A 99 7.44 -6.54 -8.89
N ASP A 100 8.05 -7.54 -9.52
CA ASP A 100 8.59 -7.43 -10.89
C ASP A 100 7.55 -6.95 -11.92
N ALA A 101 6.33 -7.49 -11.86
CA ALA A 101 5.24 -7.06 -12.75
C ALA A 101 4.91 -5.56 -12.60
N ARG A 102 4.91 -5.06 -11.35
CA ARG A 102 4.66 -3.65 -11.06
C ARG A 102 5.83 -2.77 -11.50
N ILE A 103 7.06 -3.23 -11.33
CA ILE A 103 8.26 -2.54 -11.82
C ILE A 103 8.16 -2.34 -13.33
N GLN A 104 7.82 -3.38 -14.09
CA GLN A 104 7.65 -3.29 -15.55
C GLN A 104 6.55 -2.30 -15.94
N ALA A 105 5.40 -2.35 -15.25
CA ALA A 105 4.30 -1.42 -15.47
C ALA A 105 4.69 0.04 -15.20
N LEU A 106 5.44 0.31 -14.13
CA LEU A 106 5.97 1.64 -13.84
C LEU A 106 7.05 2.06 -14.83
N GLN A 107 7.86 1.12 -15.33
CA GLN A 107 8.90 1.38 -16.31
C GLN A 107 8.36 1.84 -17.67
N ALA A 108 7.26 1.23 -18.12
CA ALA A 108 6.57 1.60 -19.35
C ALA A 108 5.86 2.97 -19.29
N ARG A 109 5.62 3.52 -18.08
CA ARG A 109 4.95 4.82 -17.90
C ARG A 109 5.91 5.99 -18.05
N SER A 110 5.41 7.07 -18.65
CA SER A 110 6.11 8.36 -18.67
C SER A 110 6.14 8.99 -17.27
N ASP A 111 7.25 9.64 -16.91
CA ASP A 111 7.58 10.13 -15.55
C ASP A 111 6.71 11.29 -15.02
N ARG A 112 5.70 11.76 -15.76
CA ARG A 112 4.93 12.95 -15.38
C ARG A 112 3.82 12.61 -14.39
N GLY A 113 4.16 12.55 -13.10
CA GLY A 113 3.18 12.68 -12.01
C GLY A 113 3.31 11.66 -10.88
N ALA A 114 2.31 11.67 -10.00
CA ALA A 114 2.13 10.61 -9.03
C ALA A 114 1.80 9.30 -9.77
N SER A 115 2.31 8.18 -9.27
CA SER A 115 2.02 6.85 -9.80
C SER A 115 0.97 6.13 -8.96
N ALA A 116 0.91 6.45 -7.66
CA ALA A 116 -0.16 6.04 -6.76
C ALA A 116 -0.54 7.18 -5.80
N ALA A 117 -1.78 7.20 -5.34
CA ALA A 117 -2.28 8.18 -4.37
C ALA A 117 -3.24 7.51 -3.38
N PRO A 118 -3.51 8.12 -2.21
CA PRO A 118 -4.60 7.68 -1.35
C PRO A 118 -5.88 7.58 -2.16
N ALA A 119 -6.58 6.45 -2.11
CA ALA A 119 -7.70 6.17 -3.01
C ALA A 119 -8.82 7.23 -2.90
N GLY A 120 -9.08 7.75 -1.69
CA GLY A 120 -10.03 8.85 -1.47
C GLY A 120 -9.58 10.23 -1.99
N ALA A 121 -8.33 10.38 -2.45
CA ALA A 121 -7.79 11.61 -3.03
C ALA A 121 -7.76 11.58 -4.57
N ILE A 122 -8.16 10.47 -5.22
CA ILE A 122 -8.23 10.37 -6.67
C ILE A 122 -9.62 10.89 -7.11
N PRO A 123 -9.71 12.03 -7.81
CA PRO A 123 -10.96 12.76 -8.03
C PRO A 123 -11.98 12.02 -8.91
N ASP A 124 -11.53 11.10 -9.76
CA ASP A 124 -12.38 10.41 -10.75
C ASP A 124 -13.12 9.19 -10.17
N PHE A 125 -12.59 8.55 -9.12
CA PHE A 125 -13.16 7.33 -8.53
C PHE A 125 -14.00 7.56 -7.27
N ALA A 126 -14.11 8.80 -6.79
CA ALA A 126 -14.84 9.15 -5.59
C ALA A 126 -16.36 9.32 -5.79
N HIS A 127 -16.94 8.94 -6.95
CA HIS A 127 -18.33 9.24 -7.32
C HIS A 127 -19.12 8.13 -8.06
N GLY A 128 -18.87 6.84 -7.75
CA GLY A 128 -19.66 5.72 -8.27
C GLY A 128 -20.74 5.23 -7.32
#